data_AF-A0A7Y2IWH9-F1
#
_entry.id   AF-A0A7Y2IWH9-F1
#
_cell.length_a   1.000
_cell.length_b   1.000
_cell.length_c   1.000
_cell.angle_alpha   90.00
_cell.angle_beta   90.00
_cell.angle_gamma   90.00
#
_symmetry.space_group_name_H-M   'P 1'
#
loop_
_entity.id
_entity.type
_entity.pdbx_description
1 polymer ?
#
loop_
_entity_poly.entity_id
_entity_poly.type
_entity_poly.pdbx_seq_one_letter_code
_entity_poly.pdbx_strand_id
1 'polypeptide(L)'
;MPIQKLYAGVKLRDIRTRLHLTQKDFAEKLGVSLPYLSQMENNHRPISTTVVLALASEFGLDVTELSAGDSERMVADMREALADPVFTDAPPPLADLRLAASNAPAFA
;
A
#
# COMPACT_ATOMS: atom_id res chain seq x y z
N MET A 1 -20.14 -5.77 5.14
CA MET A 1 -18.76 -5.45 5.51
C MET A 1 -18.38 -4.13 4.85
N PRO A 2 -17.75 -3.17 5.55
CA PRO A 2 -17.24 -1.96 4.90
C PRO A 2 -16.16 -2.34 3.88
N ILE A 3 -16.15 -1.68 2.72
CA ILE A 3 -15.10 -1.84 1.71
C ILE A 3 -13.83 -1.21 2.28
N GLN A 4 -12.85 -2.05 2.62
CA GLN A 4 -11.58 -1.58 3.14
C GLN A 4 -10.80 -0.86 2.05
N LYS A 5 -10.29 0.33 2.37
CA LYS A 5 -9.45 1.12 1.46
C LYS A 5 -8.06 0.49 1.41
N LEU A 6 -7.52 0.29 0.21
CA LEU A 6 -6.19 -0.31 0.00
C LEU A 6 -5.16 0.79 -0.34
N TYR A 7 -4.19 1.03 0.53
CA TYR A 7 -3.16 2.06 0.32
C TYR A 7 -1.78 1.45 0.02
N ALA A 8 -1.62 0.89 -1.18
CA ALA A 8 -0.39 0.20 -1.59
C ALA A 8 0.39 0.94 -2.69
N GLY A 9 0.48 2.27 -2.63
CA GLY A 9 1.08 3.11 -3.67
C GLY A 9 2.54 2.80 -4.00
N VAL A 10 3.36 2.46 -2.99
CA VAL A 10 4.77 2.06 -3.19
C VAL A 10 4.85 0.76 -3.99
N LYS A 11 4.11 -0.27 -3.59
CA LYS A 11 4.05 -1.55 -4.30
C LYS A 11 3.52 -1.37 -5.74
N LEU A 12 2.51 -0.51 -5.93
CA LEU A 12 2.00 -0.17 -7.25
C LEU A 12 3.10 0.45 -8.14
N ARG A 13 3.89 1.36 -7.58
CA ARG A 13 5.06 1.94 -8.24
C ARG A 13 6.14 0.89 -8.54
N ASP A 14 6.41 -0.02 -7.61
CA ASP A 14 7.40 -1.09 -7.80
C ASP A 14 6.99 -2.08 -8.91
N ILE A 15 5.70 -2.38 -9.00
CA ILE A 15 5.16 -3.17 -10.12
C ILE A 15 5.44 -2.45 -11.44
N ARG A 16 5.10 -1.15 -11.51
CA ARG A 16 5.34 -0.35 -12.72
C ARG A 16 6.81 -0.32 -13.12
N THR A 17 7.72 -0.10 -12.16
CA THR A 17 9.15 0.01 -12.45
C THR A 17 9.75 -1.31 -12.89
N ARG A 18 9.34 -2.45 -12.29
CA ARG A 18 9.75 -3.79 -12.74
C ARG A 18 9.27 -4.13 -14.15
N LEU A 19 8.12 -3.60 -14.55
CA LEU A 19 7.60 -3.72 -15.91
C LEU A 19 8.26 -2.73 -16.90
N HIS A 20 9.18 -1.89 -16.43
CA HIS A 20 9.85 -0.84 -17.22
C HIS A 20 8.88 0.14 -17.90
N LEU A 21 7.75 0.43 -17.25
CA LEU A 21 6.73 1.33 -17.78
C LEU A 21 6.84 2.74 -17.20
N THR A 22 6.58 3.74 -18.04
CA THR A 22 6.32 5.09 -17.54
C THR A 22 4.98 5.13 -16.80
N GLN A 23 4.75 6.15 -15.96
CA GLN A 23 3.43 6.32 -15.34
C GLN A 23 2.33 6.49 -16.39
N LYS A 24 2.63 7.12 -17.53
CA LYS A 24 1.66 7.30 -18.62
C LYS A 24 1.25 5.94 -19.21
N ASP A 25 2.23 5.13 -19.61
CA ASP A 25 1.96 3.82 -20.23
C ASP A 25 1.24 2.88 -19.25
N PHE A 26 1.60 2.95 -17.96
CA PHE A 26 0.96 2.15 -16.94
C PHE A 26 -0.48 2.60 -16.67
N ALA A 27 -0.73 3.91 -16.63
CA ALA A 27 -2.08 4.44 -16.48
C ALA A 27 -2.99 4.01 -17.65
N GLU A 28 -2.47 4.07 -18.88
CA GLU A 28 -3.16 3.61 -20.08
C GLU A 28 -3.50 2.12 -20.01
N LYS A 29 -2.54 1.26 -19.63
CA LYS A 29 -2.76 -0.18 -19.43
C LYS A 29 -3.76 -0.50 -18.32
N LEU A 30 -3.77 0.28 -17.26
CA LEU A 30 -4.71 0.14 -16.13
C LEU A 30 -6.09 0.76 -16.41
N GLY A 31 -6.28 1.42 -17.56
CA GLY A 31 -7.55 2.08 -17.91
C GLY A 31 -7.88 3.29 -17.03
N VAL A 32 -6.87 3.98 -16.49
CA VAL A 32 -7.03 5.16 -15.63
C VAL A 32 -6.28 6.37 -16.15
N SER A 33 -6.59 7.56 -15.66
CA SER A 33 -5.84 8.76 -16.02
C SER A 33 -4.50 8.84 -15.28
N LEU A 34 -3.50 9.45 -15.91
CA LEU A 34 -2.18 9.67 -15.30
C LEU A 34 -2.24 10.39 -13.95
N PRO A 35 -3.00 11.51 -13.77
CA PRO A 35 -3.10 12.16 -12.46
C PRO A 35 -3.72 11.25 -11.40
N TYR A 36 -4.63 10.36 -11.78
CA TYR A 36 -5.26 9.43 -10.86
C TYR A 36 -4.30 8.33 -10.43
N LEU A 37 -3.54 7.74 -11.37
CA LEU A 37 -2.44 6.82 -11.05
C LEU A 37 -1.42 7.47 -10.12
N SER A 38 -1.01 8.71 -10.39
CA SER A 38 -0.05 9.44 -9.55
C SER A 38 -0.57 9.62 -8.12
N GLN A 39 -1.86 9.92 -7.94
CA GLN A 39 -2.45 10.00 -6.59
C GLN A 39 -2.43 8.64 -5.87
N MET A 40 -2.66 7.54 -6.57
CA MET A 40 -2.60 6.19 -6.00
C MET A 40 -1.16 5.81 -5.63
N GLU A 41 -0.19 6.02 -6.53
CA GLU A 41 1.23 5.73 -6.24
C GLU A 41 1.79 6.55 -5.08
N ASN A 42 1.22 7.73 -4.81
CA ASN A 42 1.59 8.60 -3.68
C ASN A 42 0.65 8.45 -2.47
N ASN A 43 -0.25 7.46 -2.45
CA ASN A 43 -1.19 7.22 -1.36
C ASN A 43 -2.15 8.39 -1.01
N HIS A 44 -2.31 9.38 -1.90
CA HIS A 44 -3.35 10.42 -1.77
C HIS A 44 -4.76 9.88 -2.08
N ARG A 45 -4.82 8.74 -2.77
CA ARG A 45 -6.03 7.97 -3.04
C ARG A 45 -5.75 6.49 -2.78
N PRO A 46 -6.71 5.74 -2.22
CA PRO A 46 -6.59 4.30 -2.19
C PRO A 46 -6.62 3.75 -3.62
N ILE A 47 -6.00 2.59 -3.81
CA ILE A 47 -6.07 1.84 -5.06
C ILE A 47 -7.52 1.47 -5.31
N SER A 48 -8.03 1.82 -6.50
CA SER A 48 -9.40 1.51 -6.88
C SER A 48 -9.56 0.02 -7.21
N THR A 49 -10.78 -0.49 -7.03
CA THR A 49 -11.13 -1.85 -7.46
C THR A 49 -10.83 -2.08 -8.94
N THR A 50 -11.05 -1.07 -9.79
CA THR A 50 -10.72 -1.14 -11.22
C THR A 50 -9.24 -1.39 -11.46
N VAL A 51 -8.36 -0.69 -10.73
CA VAL A 51 -6.90 -0.91 -10.85
C VAL A 51 -6.50 -2.27 -10.31
N VAL A 52 -7.08 -2.71 -9.20
CA VAL A 52 -6.87 -4.06 -8.66
C VAL A 52 -7.20 -5.13 -9.70
N LEU A 53 -8.36 -5.02 -10.35
CA LEU A 53 -8.79 -5.97 -11.38
C LEU A 53 -7.89 -5.91 -12.61
N ALA A 54 -7.53 -4.71 -13.07
CA ALA A 54 -6.63 -4.54 -14.20
C ALA A 54 -5.22 -5.10 -13.90
N LEU A 55 -4.72 -4.98 -12.67
CA LEU A 55 -3.46 -5.59 -12.28
C LEU A 55 -3.49 -7.11 -12.37
N ALA A 56 -4.58 -7.72 -11.90
CA ALA A 56 -4.77 -9.17 -12.00
C ALA A 56 -4.93 -9.63 -13.45
N SER A 57 -5.73 -8.92 -14.27
CA SER A 57 -6.02 -9.34 -15.64
C SER A 57 -4.91 -9.07 -16.64
N GLU A 58 -4.25 -7.90 -16.57
CA GLU A 58 -3.23 -7.48 -17.54
C GLU A 58 -1.85 -8.04 -17.21
N PHE A 59 -1.55 -8.26 -15.93
CA PHE A 59 -0.20 -8.62 -15.47
C PHE A 59 -0.15 -9.93 -14.68
N GLY A 60 -1.28 -10.62 -14.48
CA GLY A 60 -1.34 -11.88 -13.73
C GLY A 60 -0.91 -11.73 -12.27
N LEU A 61 -1.03 -10.53 -11.70
CA LEU A 61 -0.56 -10.22 -10.35
C LEU A 61 -1.52 -10.77 -9.30
N ASP A 62 -0.97 -11.44 -8.29
CA ASP A 62 -1.73 -11.79 -7.09
C ASP A 62 -1.99 -10.51 -6.29
N VAL A 63 -3.26 -10.14 -6.20
CA VAL A 63 -3.71 -8.92 -5.54
C VAL A 63 -3.42 -8.92 -4.04
N THR A 64 -3.27 -10.10 -3.42
CA THR A 64 -2.90 -10.22 -2.01
C THR A 64 -1.52 -9.64 -1.73
N GLU A 65 -0.64 -9.57 -2.73
CA GLU A 65 0.67 -8.92 -2.62
C GLU A 65 0.59 -7.40 -2.43
N LEU A 66 -0.51 -6.76 -2.84
CA LEU A 66 -0.69 -5.32 -2.61
C LEU A 66 -0.96 -5.04 -1.13
N SER A 67 -1.72 -5.91 -0.46
CA SER A 67 -2.09 -5.76 0.95
C SER A 67 -0.93 -6.00 1.91
N ALA A 68 0.05 -6.83 1.53
CA ALA A 68 1.22 -7.12 2.37
C ALA A 68 2.10 -5.87 2.61
N GLY A 69 2.24 -4.99 1.61
CA GLY A 69 3.02 -3.77 1.73
C GLY A 69 2.41 -2.71 2.67
N ASP A 70 1.08 -2.72 2.83
CA ASP A 70 0.36 -1.79 3.72
C ASP A 70 0.65 -2.11 5.20
N SER A 71 0.71 -3.40 5.55
CA SER A 71 1.09 -3.85 6.89
C SER A 71 2.53 -3.46 7.25
N GLU A 72 3.47 -3.59 6.32
CA GLU A 72 4.87 -3.21 6.56
C GLU A 72 5.04 -1.70 6.75
N ARG A 73 4.29 -0.89 6.00
CA ARG A 73 4.29 0.56 6.16
C ARG A 73 3.68 0.98 7.50
N MET A 74 2.54 0.42 7.87
CA MET A 74 1.92 0.74 9.15
C MET A 74 2.82 0.37 10.33
N VAL A 75 3.59 -0.73 10.21
CA VAL A 75 4.64 -1.06 11.19
C VAL A 75 5.75 -0.01 11.22
N ALA A 76 6.18 0.51 10.07
CA ALA A 76 7.18 1.57 10.02
C ALA A 76 6.66 2.87 10.68
N ASP A 77 5.43 3.28 10.38
CA ASP A 77 4.80 4.47 10.95
C ASP A 77 4.60 4.32 12.48
N MET A 78 4.19 3.13 12.95
CA MET A 78 4.11 2.82 14.38
C MET A 78 5.49 2.91 15.05
N ARG A 79 6.56 2.43 14.41
CA ARG A 79 7.92 2.53 14.96
C ARG A 79 8.42 3.96 15.02
N GLU A 80 8.09 4.80 14.04
CA GLU A 80 8.44 6.22 14.04
C GLU A 80 7.72 6.96 15.17
N ALA A 81 6.40 6.75 15.31
CA ALA A 81 5.62 7.35 16.39
C ALA A 81 6.10 6.91 17.79
N LEU A 82 6.51 5.64 17.93
CA LEU A 82 7.03 5.08 19.18
C LEU A 82 8.51 5.42 19.44
N ALA A 83 9.21 6.05 18.50
CA ALA A 83 10.58 6.52 18.70
C ALA A 83 10.64 7.84 19.50
N ASP A 84 9.49 8.45 19.82
CA ASP A 84 9.43 9.63 20.68
C ASP A 84 9.98 9.29 22.09
N PRO A 85 10.86 10.14 22.67
CA PRO A 85 11.40 9.97 24.01
C PRO A 85 10.36 9.72 25.12
N VAL A 86 9.11 10.16 24.92
CA VAL A 86 7.97 9.92 25.83
C VAL A 86 7.64 8.43 25.97
N PHE A 87 7.98 7.58 24.99
CA PHE A 87 7.64 6.15 24.95
C PHE A 87 8.83 5.21 25.25
N THR A 88 9.87 5.69 25.95
CA THR A 88 11.17 5.00 26.07
C THR A 88 11.22 3.83 27.06
N ASP A 89 10.26 3.68 27.96
CA ASP A 89 10.33 2.69 29.03
C ASP A 89 10.18 1.23 28.56
N ALA A 90 9.40 1.00 27.49
CA ALA A 90 9.21 -0.33 26.89
C ALA A 90 8.56 -0.26 25.49
N PRO A 91 9.34 -0.09 24.41
CA PRO A 91 8.77 -0.15 23.07
C PRO A 91 8.26 -1.58 22.78
N PRO A 92 7.07 -1.72 22.15
CA PRO A 92 6.53 -3.02 21.80
C PRO A 92 7.44 -3.78 20.81
N PRO A 93 7.56 -5.11 20.96
CA PRO A 93 8.27 -5.96 20.00
C PRO A 93 7.78 -5.79 18.56
N LEU A 94 8.69 -5.93 17.59
CA LEU A 94 8.34 -5.84 16.16
C LEU A 94 7.27 -6.86 15.74
N ALA A 95 7.25 -8.04 16.36
CA ALA A 95 6.24 -9.05 16.10
C ALA A 95 4.83 -8.58 16.51
N ASP A 96 4.72 -7.85 17.62
CA ASP A 96 3.45 -7.33 18.12
C ASP A 96 2.97 -6.15 17.27
N LEU A 97 3.89 -5.29 16.81
CA LEU A 97 3.58 -4.24 15.85
C LEU A 97 3.05 -4.80 14.53
N ARG A 98 3.66 -5.88 14.03
CA ARG A 98 3.17 -6.59 12.84
C ARG A 98 1.80 -7.21 13.08
N LEU A 99 1.62 -7.88 14.22
CA LEU A 99 0.34 -8.49 14.57
C LEU A 99 -0.78 -7.45 14.69
N ALA A 100 -0.48 -6.27 15.27
CA ALA A 100 -1.39 -5.15 15.36
C ALA A 100 -1.69 -4.56 13.97
N ALA A 101 -0.68 -4.31 13.14
CA ALA A 101 -0.87 -3.80 11.78
C ALA A 101 -1.75 -4.74 10.92
N SER A 102 -1.59 -6.05 11.06
CA SER A 102 -2.37 -7.02 10.30
C SER A 102 -3.79 -7.25 10.83
N ASN A 103 -4.05 -7.02 12.13
CA ASN A 103 -5.34 -7.31 12.77
C ASN A 103 -6.13 -6.09 13.26
N ALA A 104 -5.55 -4.90 13.22
CA ALA A 104 -6.17 -3.65 13.67
C ALA A 104 -6.29 -2.64 12.50
N PRO A 105 -7.11 -2.94 11.48
CA PRO A 105 -7.21 -2.14 10.26
C PRO A 105 -7.73 -0.70 10.47
N ALA A 106 -8.23 -0.37 11.66
CA ALA A 106 -8.62 1.00 12.03
C ALA A 106 -7.41 1.91 12.31
N PHE A 107 -6.20 1.36 12.44
CA PHE A 107 -4.96 2.11 12.63
C PHE A 107 -4.25 2.47 11.31
N ALA A 108 -4.77 1.98 10.17
CA ALA A 108 -4.25 2.25 8.83
C ALA A 108 -4.81 3.55 8.23
#